data_AF-A0A1M5MIZ0-F1
#
_entry.id   AF-A0A1M5MIZ0-F1
#
_cell.length_a   1.000
_cell.length_b   1.000
_cell.length_c   1.000
_cell.angle_alpha   90.00
_cell.angle_beta   90.00
_cell.angle_gamma   90.00
#
_symmetry.space_group_name_H-M   'P 1'
#
loop_
_entity.id
_entity.type
_entity.pdbx_description
1 polymer ?
#
loop_
_entity_poly.entity_id
_entity_poly.type
_entity_poly.pdbx_seq_one_letter_code
_entity_poly.pdbx_strand_id
1 'polypeptide(L)'
;MPVPRDNVDALFQSAANLLMQQRYREAVPIYRQALARVPTHADGWFNLAFALKRLGDFAAALEAYSRALACRPAHAEEIHLNRAVIYSDHLRDESAAERELHAALALAPMHGAAWLNLGNLYEEQGKREPARECYLKLLQVVPTAGRADALRLEAWARLAALSAPEQLDDTLLRSLHAAADDGHEDSGLDPARASLYIALGRHYDRIGDVDRAMDAFARGKQIAHRSSPAYQPEVEVQLIDQLIAAPAAHREAPCSDDADAPAPLFICGLFRSGSTLIEQVLSGHPMIAAAGELDLLPRMVRDQLSPYPQSLARLSAADARRLAQQYGQQRPAALTASAVGLRYVTDKRPDNYRLIGLIKRLFPSAKIIHTQRHLLDNGLSIYMQHLNPRRFGYAATLSSIGHQIGQYRRLMDHWRQCYPGDIYDFSYDAFVRDPGPQLAAVLRFLQLPDHPPCLAFNERSTSVKTASVWQVRRPLYAEASGRWQRYQAHLQPLIDALPADTPLA
;
A
#
# COMPACT_ATOMS: atom_id res chain seq x y z
N MET A 1 -23.71 44.40 15.46
CA MET A 1 -24.77 44.05 14.51
C MET A 1 -24.72 42.55 14.29
N PRO A 2 -25.74 41.77 14.70
CA PRO A 2 -25.79 40.35 14.34
C PRO A 2 -25.83 40.23 12.81
N VAL A 3 -24.91 39.44 12.24
CA VAL A 3 -24.92 39.09 10.82
C VAL A 3 -26.25 38.36 10.53
N PRO A 4 -26.98 38.66 9.44
CA PRO A 4 -28.22 37.96 9.13
C PRO A 4 -27.96 36.45 9.04
N ARG A 5 -28.72 35.64 9.81
CA ARG A 5 -28.58 34.17 9.86
C ARG A 5 -28.64 33.56 8.45
N ASP A 6 -29.48 34.10 7.58
CA ASP A 6 -29.69 33.67 6.19
C ASP A 6 -28.40 33.67 5.34
N ASN A 7 -27.41 34.50 5.67
CA ASN A 7 -26.14 34.55 4.92
C ASN A 7 -25.17 33.44 5.37
N VAL A 8 -25.22 32.99 6.62
CA VAL A 8 -24.31 31.94 7.14
C VAL A 8 -24.79 30.55 6.74
N ASP A 9 -26.09 30.30 6.78
CA ASP A 9 -26.66 29.01 6.36
C ASP A 9 -26.38 28.73 4.88
N ALA A 10 -26.45 29.77 4.04
CA ALA A 10 -26.06 29.69 2.64
C ALA A 10 -24.57 29.31 2.44
N LEU A 11 -23.67 29.76 3.33
CA LEU A 11 -22.26 29.35 3.28
C LEU A 11 -22.09 27.87 3.63
N PHE A 12 -22.77 27.37 4.66
CA PHE A 12 -22.71 25.94 5.00
C PHE A 12 -23.29 25.06 3.89
N GLN A 13 -24.41 25.47 3.29
CA GLN A 13 -25.00 24.75 2.14
C GLN A 13 -24.08 24.76 0.93
N SER A 14 -23.49 25.90 0.59
CA SER A 14 -22.54 26.02 -0.52
C SER A 14 -21.31 25.13 -0.30
N ALA A 15 -20.73 25.16 0.90
CA ALA A 15 -19.59 24.32 1.26
C ALA A 15 -19.94 22.83 1.22
N ALA A 16 -21.12 22.44 1.72
CA ALA A 16 -21.62 21.07 1.66
C ALA A 16 -21.83 20.59 0.22
N ASN A 17 -22.36 21.43 -0.65
CA ASN A 17 -22.51 21.10 -2.08
C ASN A 17 -21.15 20.87 -2.75
N LEU A 18 -20.16 21.70 -2.46
CA LEU A 18 -18.78 21.49 -2.94
C LEU A 18 -18.19 20.19 -2.39
N LEU A 19 -18.48 19.85 -1.13
CA LEU A 19 -18.05 18.60 -0.51
C LEU A 19 -18.65 17.39 -1.23
N MET A 20 -19.95 17.41 -1.52
CA MET A 20 -20.65 16.36 -2.27
C MET A 20 -20.10 16.19 -3.70
N GLN A 21 -19.66 17.29 -4.32
CA GLN A 21 -18.97 17.29 -5.62
C GLN A 21 -17.48 16.89 -5.52
N GLN A 22 -16.99 16.54 -4.33
CA GLN A 22 -15.59 16.21 -4.06
C GLN A 22 -14.60 17.36 -4.33
N ARG A 23 -15.09 18.60 -4.35
CA ARG A 23 -14.29 19.82 -4.57
C ARG A 23 -13.72 20.34 -3.25
N TYR A 24 -12.92 19.49 -2.59
CA TYR A 24 -12.44 19.73 -1.22
C TYR A 24 -11.63 21.02 -1.08
N ARG A 25 -10.75 21.34 -2.06
CA ARG A 25 -9.93 22.56 -2.04
C ARG A 25 -10.78 23.84 -2.00
N GLU A 26 -11.94 23.81 -2.63
CA GLU A 26 -12.85 24.96 -2.71
C GLU A 26 -13.80 25.00 -1.50
N ALA A 27 -14.20 23.84 -0.97
CA ALA A 27 -15.06 23.76 0.22
C ALA A 27 -14.39 24.30 1.50
N VAL A 28 -13.09 24.01 1.70
CA VAL A 28 -12.34 24.39 2.91
C VAL A 28 -12.40 25.89 3.23
N PRO A 29 -12.09 26.83 2.32
CA PRO A 29 -12.17 28.25 2.63
C PRO A 29 -13.59 28.72 2.99
N ILE A 30 -14.63 28.15 2.35
CA ILE A 30 -16.02 28.50 2.63
C ILE A 30 -16.43 27.98 4.01
N TYR A 31 -16.07 26.74 4.37
CA TYR A 31 -16.30 26.23 5.72
C TYR A 31 -15.59 27.07 6.78
N ARG A 32 -14.33 27.46 6.57
CA ARG A 32 -13.59 28.34 7.50
C ARG A 32 -14.30 29.68 7.67
N GLN A 33 -14.82 30.26 6.59
CA GLN A 33 -15.58 31.51 6.64
C GLN A 33 -16.89 31.35 7.44
N ALA A 34 -17.64 30.27 7.21
CA ALA A 34 -18.88 29.99 7.93
C ALA A 34 -18.63 29.77 9.43
N LEU A 35 -17.62 28.97 9.77
CA LEU A 35 -17.25 28.64 11.15
C LEU A 35 -16.62 29.79 11.93
N ALA A 36 -16.01 30.77 11.24
CA ALA A 36 -15.60 32.02 11.88
C ALA A 36 -16.80 32.85 12.38
N ARG A 37 -17.98 32.68 11.75
CA ARG A 37 -19.23 33.36 12.16
C ARG A 37 -20.01 32.53 13.17
N VAL A 38 -20.03 31.21 13.01
CA VAL A 38 -20.74 30.27 13.89
C VAL A 38 -19.77 29.16 14.36
N PRO A 39 -18.92 29.46 15.35
CA PRO A 39 -17.90 28.51 15.82
C PRO A 39 -18.47 27.32 16.60
N THR A 40 -19.76 27.34 16.93
CA THR A 40 -20.46 26.27 17.65
C THR A 40 -21.16 25.28 16.72
N HIS A 41 -21.02 25.41 15.40
CA HIS A 41 -21.66 24.51 14.44
C HIS A 41 -20.88 23.19 14.31
N ALA A 42 -21.34 22.15 15.01
CA ALA A 42 -20.64 20.86 15.07
C ALA A 42 -20.47 20.21 13.68
N ASP A 43 -21.54 20.12 12.86
CA ASP A 43 -21.45 19.47 11.54
C ASP A 43 -20.57 20.23 10.55
N GLY A 44 -20.49 21.56 10.69
CA GLY A 44 -19.59 22.39 9.89
C GLY A 44 -18.13 22.05 10.20
N TRP A 45 -17.78 21.91 11.48
CA TRP A 45 -16.44 21.46 11.89
C TRP A 45 -16.15 20.03 11.44
N PHE A 46 -17.12 19.12 11.55
CA PHE A 46 -17.01 17.75 11.04
C PHE A 46 -16.73 17.71 9.52
N ASN A 47 -17.51 18.45 8.73
CA ASN A 47 -17.36 18.48 7.28
C ASN A 47 -16.07 19.18 6.83
N LEU A 48 -15.63 20.23 7.54
CA LEU A 48 -14.32 20.85 7.33
C LEU A 48 -13.20 19.83 7.58
N ALA A 49 -13.27 19.10 8.70
CA ALA A 49 -12.29 18.07 9.03
C ALA A 49 -12.24 16.96 7.98
N PHE A 50 -13.41 16.52 7.49
CA PHE A 50 -13.49 15.56 6.39
C PHE A 50 -12.82 16.08 5.11
N ALA A 51 -13.08 17.34 4.71
CA ALA A 51 -12.43 17.95 3.56
C ALA A 51 -10.91 18.03 3.72
N LEU A 52 -10.42 18.44 4.89
CA LEU A 52 -8.99 18.54 5.21
C LEU A 52 -8.31 17.16 5.19
N LYS A 53 -8.94 16.12 5.75
CA LYS A 53 -8.48 14.73 5.66
C LYS A 53 -8.33 14.30 4.20
N ARG A 54 -9.30 14.61 3.32
CA ARG A 54 -9.24 14.28 1.89
C ARG A 54 -8.14 15.03 1.14
N LEU A 55 -7.69 16.17 1.65
CA LEU A 55 -6.56 16.93 1.12
C LEU A 55 -5.20 16.52 1.71
N GLY A 56 -5.18 15.63 2.71
CA GLY A 56 -3.96 15.16 3.38
C GLY A 56 -3.47 16.07 4.51
N ASP A 57 -4.23 17.11 4.88
CA ASP A 57 -3.90 17.98 6.01
C ASP A 57 -4.46 17.37 7.32
N PHE A 58 -3.79 16.30 7.76
CA PHE A 58 -4.26 15.46 8.87
C PHE A 58 -4.24 16.19 10.21
N ALA A 59 -3.28 17.07 10.44
CA ALA A 59 -3.18 17.87 11.66
C ALA A 59 -4.37 18.83 11.78
N ALA A 60 -4.67 19.59 10.72
CA ALA A 60 -5.81 20.49 10.71
C ALA A 60 -7.14 19.73 10.75
N ALA A 61 -7.22 18.55 10.13
CA ALA A 61 -8.40 17.69 10.23
C ALA A 61 -8.67 17.24 11.67
N LEU A 62 -7.65 16.79 12.41
CA LEU A 62 -7.79 16.39 13.82
C LEU A 62 -8.20 17.55 14.72
N GLU A 63 -7.67 18.75 14.48
CA GLU A 63 -8.10 19.95 15.20
C GLU A 63 -9.58 20.25 14.94
N ALA A 64 -10.00 20.24 13.66
CA ALA A 64 -11.38 20.50 13.28
C ALA A 64 -12.36 19.45 13.86
N TYR A 65 -12.00 18.16 13.85
CA TYR A 65 -12.80 17.13 14.54
C TYR A 65 -12.85 17.35 16.07
N SER A 66 -11.77 17.79 16.69
CA SER A 66 -11.76 18.10 18.13
C SER A 66 -12.67 19.29 18.46
N ARG A 67 -12.73 20.30 17.59
CA ARG A 67 -13.70 21.40 17.68
C ARG A 67 -15.14 20.91 17.52
N ALA A 68 -15.39 19.99 16.58
CA ALA A 68 -16.70 19.39 16.40
C ALA A 68 -17.14 18.66 17.68
N LEU A 69 -16.29 17.82 18.29
CA LEU A 69 -16.57 17.12 19.55
C LEU A 69 -16.85 18.08 20.72
N ALA A 70 -16.11 19.19 20.81
CA ALA A 70 -16.36 20.22 21.82
C ALA A 70 -17.75 20.87 21.70
N CYS A 71 -18.36 20.83 20.51
CA CYS A 71 -19.73 21.30 20.26
C CYS A 71 -20.80 20.25 20.61
N ARG A 72 -20.42 19.07 21.12
CA ARG A 72 -21.31 17.94 21.47
C ARG A 72 -22.24 17.52 20.32
N PRO A 73 -21.67 16.99 19.22
CA PRO A 73 -22.46 16.55 18.07
C PRO A 73 -23.31 15.34 18.44
N ALA A 74 -24.46 15.18 17.78
CA ALA A 74 -25.29 13.99 17.91
C ALA A 74 -24.60 12.71 17.41
N HIS A 75 -23.63 12.86 16.49
CA HIS A 75 -22.89 11.78 15.83
C HIS A 75 -21.43 11.71 16.29
N ALA A 76 -21.18 11.90 17.60
CA ALA A 76 -19.83 11.95 18.16
C ALA A 76 -19.03 10.65 17.91
N GLU A 77 -19.70 9.49 17.85
CA GLU A 77 -19.13 8.19 17.47
C GLU A 77 -18.49 8.20 16.08
N GLU A 78 -19.12 8.86 15.10
CA GLU A 78 -18.62 8.95 13.73
C GLU A 78 -17.38 9.86 13.65
N ILE A 79 -17.31 10.88 14.52
CA ILE A 79 -16.14 11.75 14.65
C ILE A 79 -14.96 10.97 15.21
N HIS A 80 -15.18 10.21 16.28
CA HIS A 80 -14.18 9.34 16.88
C HIS A 80 -13.68 8.30 15.86
N LEU A 81 -14.57 7.66 15.10
CA LEU A 81 -14.21 6.74 14.02
C LEU A 81 -13.29 7.42 12.98
N ASN A 82 -13.65 8.62 12.53
CA ASN A 82 -12.86 9.34 11.54
C ASN A 82 -11.48 9.79 12.05
N ARG A 83 -11.37 10.18 13.33
CA ARG A 83 -10.09 10.47 14.00
C ARG A 83 -9.24 9.21 14.13
N ALA A 84 -9.84 8.07 14.50
CA ALA A 84 -9.13 6.80 14.57
C ALA A 84 -8.49 6.40 13.23
N VAL A 85 -9.21 6.57 12.12
CA VAL A 85 -8.67 6.33 10.77
C VAL A 85 -7.46 7.22 10.48
N ILE A 86 -7.49 8.50 10.88
CA ILE A 86 -6.32 9.39 10.70
C ILE A 86 -5.12 8.90 11.53
N TYR A 87 -5.35 8.56 12.80
CA TYR A 87 -4.29 8.07 13.67
C TYR A 87 -3.69 6.75 13.14
N SER A 88 -4.53 5.82 12.69
CA SER A 88 -4.09 4.52 12.17
C SER A 88 -3.38 4.63 10.81
N ASP A 89 -4.03 5.24 9.82
CA ASP A 89 -3.61 5.12 8.41
C ASP A 89 -2.57 6.17 8.02
N HIS A 90 -2.50 7.29 8.74
CA HIS A 90 -1.71 8.45 8.33
C HIS A 90 -0.65 8.85 9.35
N LEU A 91 -0.95 8.78 10.66
CA LEU A 91 0.00 9.16 11.70
C LEU A 91 0.72 7.97 12.33
N ARG A 92 0.24 6.74 12.10
CA ARG A 92 0.77 5.51 12.71
C ARG A 92 0.80 5.55 14.24
N ASP A 93 -0.16 6.26 14.83
CA ASP A 93 -0.38 6.28 16.28
C ASP A 93 -1.44 5.24 16.64
N GLU A 94 -1.01 3.99 16.73
CA GLU A 94 -1.87 2.83 17.01
C GLU A 94 -2.61 2.99 18.35
N SER A 95 -1.96 3.59 19.35
CA SER A 95 -2.55 3.81 20.68
C SER A 95 -3.63 4.89 20.65
N ALA A 96 -3.43 5.98 19.90
CA ALA A 96 -4.48 6.97 19.70
C ALA A 96 -5.66 6.41 18.89
N ALA A 97 -5.38 5.63 17.83
CA ALA A 97 -6.42 4.98 17.04
C ALA A 97 -7.29 4.06 17.91
N GLU A 98 -6.67 3.22 18.76
CA GLU A 98 -7.39 2.32 19.68
C GLU A 98 -8.26 3.09 20.68
N ARG A 99 -7.74 4.16 21.29
CA ARG A 99 -8.52 5.03 22.20
C ARG A 99 -9.74 5.64 21.53
N GLU A 100 -9.59 6.16 20.31
CA GLU A 100 -10.69 6.75 19.56
C GLU A 100 -11.74 5.71 19.18
N LEU A 101 -11.35 4.49 18.80
CA LEU A 101 -12.29 3.41 18.50
C LEU A 101 -13.08 2.97 19.73
N HIS A 102 -12.42 2.84 20.89
CA HIS A 102 -13.12 2.57 22.14
C HIS A 102 -14.07 3.71 22.54
N ALA A 103 -13.70 4.97 22.31
CA ALA A 103 -14.60 6.10 22.54
C ALA A 103 -15.85 6.04 21.64
N ALA A 104 -15.68 5.71 20.35
CA ALA A 104 -16.80 5.50 19.44
C ALA A 104 -17.73 4.37 19.91
N LEU A 105 -17.17 3.24 20.33
CA LEU A 105 -17.92 2.07 20.81
C LEU A 105 -18.58 2.28 22.18
N ALA A 106 -18.01 3.13 23.03
CA ALA A 106 -18.64 3.52 24.29
C ALA A 106 -19.90 4.38 24.08
N LEU A 107 -19.89 5.23 23.05
CA LEU A 107 -21.03 6.05 22.66
C LEU A 107 -22.08 5.24 21.88
N ALA A 108 -21.63 4.37 20.99
CA ALA A 108 -22.49 3.56 20.12
C ALA A 108 -22.00 2.10 20.07
N PRO A 109 -22.39 1.23 21.04
CA PRO A 109 -21.95 -0.16 21.09
C PRO A 109 -22.34 -1.02 19.86
N MET A 110 -23.37 -0.60 19.12
CA MET A 110 -23.86 -1.27 17.90
C MET A 110 -23.19 -0.76 16.62
N HIS A 111 -22.18 0.11 16.71
CA HIS A 111 -21.54 0.70 15.55
C HIS A 111 -20.60 -0.30 14.84
N GLY A 112 -21.14 -1.02 13.85
CA GLY A 112 -20.41 -2.07 13.13
C GLY A 112 -19.11 -1.61 12.48
N ALA A 113 -19.07 -0.39 11.92
CA ALA A 113 -17.85 0.15 11.32
C ALA A 113 -16.73 0.37 12.34
N ALA A 114 -17.04 0.77 13.58
CA ALA A 114 -16.06 0.90 14.65
C ALA A 114 -15.51 -0.47 15.08
N TRP A 115 -16.37 -1.51 15.19
CA TRP A 115 -15.92 -2.88 15.43
C TRP A 115 -15.01 -3.40 14.32
N LEU A 116 -15.32 -3.12 13.05
CA LEU A 116 -14.49 -3.50 11.91
C LEU A 116 -13.10 -2.86 12.00
N ASN A 117 -13.05 -1.55 12.26
CA ASN A 117 -11.78 -0.81 12.34
C ASN A 117 -10.95 -1.23 13.55
N LEU A 118 -11.57 -1.55 14.69
CA LEU A 118 -10.86 -2.09 15.86
C LEU A 118 -10.28 -3.48 15.58
N GLY A 119 -11.04 -4.36 14.92
CA GLY A 119 -10.53 -5.65 14.46
C GLY A 119 -9.33 -5.50 13.52
N ASN A 120 -9.43 -4.60 12.54
CA ASN A 120 -8.33 -4.33 11.61
C ASN A 120 -7.08 -3.81 12.33
N LEU A 121 -7.24 -2.89 13.29
CA LEU A 121 -6.14 -2.37 14.10
C LEU A 121 -5.46 -3.48 14.92
N TYR A 122 -6.24 -4.40 15.49
CA TYR A 122 -5.68 -5.55 16.20
C TYR A 122 -4.97 -6.54 15.27
N GLU A 123 -5.43 -6.74 14.04
CA GLU A 123 -4.68 -7.51 13.05
C GLU A 123 -3.31 -6.87 12.74
N GLU A 124 -3.26 -5.55 12.54
CA GLU A 124 -2.01 -4.81 12.29
C GLU A 124 -1.02 -4.93 13.46
N GLN A 125 -1.55 -4.92 14.70
CA GLN A 125 -0.75 -5.12 15.91
C GLN A 125 -0.28 -6.58 16.08
N GLY A 126 -0.91 -7.54 15.40
CA GLY A 126 -0.63 -8.97 15.55
C GLY A 126 -1.49 -9.67 16.62
N LYS A 127 -2.49 -8.98 17.17
CA LYS A 127 -3.40 -9.47 18.21
C LYS A 127 -4.57 -10.26 17.60
N ARG A 128 -4.32 -11.54 17.27
CA ARG A 128 -5.26 -12.40 16.53
C ARG A 128 -6.60 -12.63 17.24
N GLU A 129 -6.60 -13.03 18.50
CA GLU A 129 -7.86 -13.30 19.23
C GLU A 129 -8.68 -12.01 19.46
N PRO A 130 -8.10 -10.87 19.91
CA PRO A 130 -8.83 -9.62 19.99
C PRO A 130 -9.45 -9.17 18.65
N ALA A 131 -8.73 -9.34 17.54
CA ALA A 131 -9.27 -9.05 16.22
C ALA A 131 -10.49 -9.93 15.88
N ARG A 132 -10.38 -11.24 16.14
CA ARG A 132 -11.46 -12.22 15.94
C ARG A 132 -12.70 -11.85 16.76
N GLU A 133 -12.54 -11.50 18.02
CA GLU A 133 -13.65 -11.06 18.89
C GLU A 133 -14.38 -9.85 18.32
N CYS A 134 -13.64 -8.85 17.80
CA CYS A 134 -14.23 -7.66 17.18
C CYS A 134 -15.10 -8.01 15.96
N TYR A 135 -14.63 -8.90 15.08
CA TYR A 135 -15.41 -9.32 13.91
C TYR A 135 -16.64 -10.16 14.29
N LEU A 136 -16.54 -11.02 15.31
CA LEU A 136 -17.69 -11.74 15.84
C LEU A 136 -18.70 -10.78 16.46
N LYS A 137 -18.26 -9.74 17.17
CA LYS A 137 -19.13 -8.68 17.69
C LYS A 137 -19.83 -7.91 16.57
N LEU A 138 -19.12 -7.53 15.51
CA LEU A 138 -19.73 -6.93 14.33
C LEU A 138 -20.88 -7.79 13.79
N LEU A 139 -20.66 -9.08 13.61
CA LEU A 139 -21.67 -10.01 13.10
C LEU A 139 -22.86 -10.21 14.04
N GLN A 140 -22.71 -9.94 15.35
CA GLN A 140 -23.79 -9.95 16.32
C GLN A 140 -24.64 -8.67 16.26
N VAL A 141 -23.99 -7.50 16.05
CA VAL A 141 -24.66 -6.19 16.15
C VAL A 141 -25.26 -5.70 14.84
N VAL A 142 -24.76 -6.16 13.69
CA VAL A 142 -25.31 -5.82 12.37
C VAL A 142 -26.36 -6.87 11.99
N PRO A 143 -27.68 -6.55 11.96
CA PRO A 143 -28.75 -7.54 11.74
C PRO A 143 -28.66 -8.26 10.39
N THR A 144 -29.25 -9.47 10.34
CA THR A 144 -29.29 -10.33 9.14
C THR A 144 -30.51 -10.10 8.23
N ALA A 145 -31.48 -9.27 8.64
CA ALA A 145 -32.77 -9.20 7.96
C ALA A 145 -32.71 -8.45 6.61
N GLY A 146 -32.58 -9.22 5.52
CA GLY A 146 -33.13 -8.87 4.20
C GLY A 146 -32.16 -8.45 3.10
N ARG A 147 -30.87 -8.20 3.40
CA ARG A 147 -29.80 -7.96 2.40
C ARG A 147 -28.43 -8.34 2.97
N ALA A 148 -27.52 -8.83 2.13
CA ALA A 148 -26.10 -8.88 2.47
C ALA A 148 -25.56 -7.46 2.78
N ASP A 149 -25.09 -7.24 4.00
CA ASP A 149 -24.46 -5.98 4.43
C ASP A 149 -22.95 -6.03 4.18
N ALA A 150 -22.38 -4.95 3.62
CA ALA A 150 -20.96 -4.88 3.26
C ALA A 150 -20.02 -5.10 4.46
N LEU A 151 -20.40 -4.62 5.66
CA LEU A 151 -19.61 -4.81 6.88
C LEU A 151 -19.61 -6.28 7.30
N ARG A 152 -20.75 -6.98 7.15
CA ARG A 152 -20.84 -8.42 7.46
C ARG A 152 -19.97 -9.24 6.51
N LEU A 153 -20.04 -8.95 5.22
CA LEU A 153 -19.21 -9.61 4.20
C LEU A 153 -17.71 -9.41 4.49
N GLU A 154 -17.32 -8.18 4.82
CA GLU A 154 -15.93 -7.89 5.18
C GLU A 154 -15.52 -8.60 6.49
N ALA A 155 -16.36 -8.60 7.53
CA ALA A 155 -16.08 -9.30 8.79
C ALA A 155 -15.87 -10.81 8.56
N TRP A 156 -16.70 -11.43 7.72
CA TRP A 156 -16.54 -12.82 7.35
C TRP A 156 -15.23 -13.09 6.59
N ALA A 157 -14.88 -12.23 5.63
CA ALA A 157 -13.61 -12.33 4.91
C ALA A 157 -12.40 -12.22 5.86
N ARG A 158 -12.47 -11.34 6.86
CA ARG A 158 -11.44 -11.17 7.89
C ARG A 158 -11.35 -12.39 8.81
N LEU A 159 -12.47 -12.91 9.29
CA LEU A 159 -12.50 -14.15 10.08
C LEU A 159 -11.89 -15.33 9.33
N ALA A 160 -12.18 -15.47 8.03
CA ALA A 160 -11.58 -16.49 7.17
C ALA A 160 -10.05 -16.33 7.03
N ALA A 161 -9.56 -15.10 7.01
CA ALA A 161 -8.12 -14.83 7.02
C ALA A 161 -7.48 -15.26 8.36
N LEU A 162 -8.21 -15.09 9.48
CA LEU A 162 -7.77 -15.41 10.84
C LEU A 162 -7.99 -16.87 11.26
N SER A 163 -8.76 -17.69 10.55
CA SER A 163 -8.95 -19.11 10.89
C SER A 163 -7.86 -19.99 10.24
N ALA A 164 -7.40 -21.02 10.96
CA ALA A 164 -6.61 -22.10 10.38
C ALA A 164 -7.60 -23.18 9.91
N PRO A 165 -7.75 -23.41 8.60
CA PRO A 165 -8.70 -24.40 8.14
C PRO A 165 -8.06 -25.78 8.21
N GLU A 166 -8.62 -26.66 9.05
CA GLU A 166 -8.18 -28.05 9.10
C GLU A 166 -9.01 -28.93 8.14
N GLN A 167 -10.23 -28.52 7.75
CA GLN A 167 -11.13 -29.31 6.90
C GLN A 167 -12.10 -28.46 6.04
N LEU A 168 -12.62 -29.06 4.96
CA LEU A 168 -13.59 -28.47 4.02
C LEU A 168 -14.96 -28.13 4.62
N ASP A 169 -15.29 -28.65 5.82
CA ASP A 169 -16.58 -28.43 6.48
C ASP A 169 -16.52 -27.48 7.69
N ASP A 170 -15.68 -26.45 7.59
CA ASP A 170 -15.75 -25.34 8.54
C ASP A 170 -17.09 -24.61 8.33
N THR A 171 -17.92 -24.50 9.37
CA THR A 171 -19.18 -23.74 9.34
C THR A 171 -18.99 -22.32 8.81
N LEU A 172 -17.77 -21.78 8.96
CA LEU A 172 -17.32 -20.56 8.30
C LEU A 172 -17.41 -20.65 6.77
N LEU A 173 -16.85 -21.67 6.11
CA LEU A 173 -16.92 -21.86 4.65
C LEU A 173 -18.37 -21.89 4.14
N ARG A 174 -19.26 -22.60 4.83
CA ARG A 174 -20.69 -22.61 4.48
C ARG A 174 -21.30 -21.22 4.57
N SER A 175 -20.95 -20.46 5.61
CA SER A 175 -21.41 -19.08 5.80
C SER A 175 -20.82 -18.13 4.74
N LEU A 176 -19.56 -18.33 4.34
CA LEU A 176 -18.89 -17.57 3.29
C LEU A 176 -19.56 -17.83 1.93
N HIS A 177 -19.83 -19.08 1.58
CA HIS A 177 -20.53 -19.43 0.33
C HIS A 177 -21.95 -18.89 0.31
N ALA A 178 -22.72 -19.11 1.37
CA ALA A 178 -24.08 -18.56 1.46
C ALA A 178 -24.10 -17.03 1.33
N ALA A 179 -23.11 -16.33 1.91
CA ALA A 179 -23.01 -14.87 1.82
C ALA A 179 -22.52 -14.38 0.45
N ALA A 180 -21.70 -15.18 -0.25
CA ALA A 180 -21.22 -14.86 -1.59
C ALA A 180 -22.29 -15.09 -2.66
N ASP A 181 -23.09 -16.15 -2.50
CA ASP A 181 -24.05 -16.65 -3.49
C ASP A 181 -25.48 -16.09 -3.29
N ASP A 182 -25.68 -15.05 -2.47
CA ASP A 182 -26.99 -14.41 -2.17
C ASP A 182 -27.67 -13.77 -3.41
N GLY A 183 -27.21 -14.07 -4.64
CA GLY A 183 -27.94 -13.90 -5.90
C GLY A 183 -28.25 -12.48 -6.36
N HIS A 184 -27.95 -11.46 -5.55
CA HIS A 184 -28.34 -10.08 -5.83
C HIS A 184 -27.21 -9.34 -6.53
N GLU A 185 -27.33 -9.01 -7.82
CA GLU A 185 -26.34 -8.20 -8.57
C GLU A 185 -26.35 -6.71 -8.15
N ASP A 186 -26.29 -6.41 -6.86
CA ASP A 186 -26.09 -5.06 -6.37
C ASP A 186 -24.61 -4.66 -6.46
N SER A 187 -24.30 -3.79 -7.43
CA SER A 187 -22.96 -3.23 -7.64
C SER A 187 -22.36 -2.53 -6.41
N GLY A 188 -23.18 -2.10 -5.45
CA GLY A 188 -22.70 -1.49 -4.19
C GLY A 188 -21.96 -2.45 -3.25
N LEU A 189 -22.20 -3.76 -3.40
CA LEU A 189 -21.59 -4.81 -2.55
C LEU A 189 -20.35 -5.47 -3.18
N ASP A 190 -20.04 -5.14 -4.43
CA ASP A 190 -18.97 -5.76 -5.21
C ASP A 190 -17.61 -5.75 -4.47
N PRO A 191 -17.16 -4.66 -3.82
CA PRO A 191 -15.89 -4.68 -3.07
C PRO A 191 -15.86 -5.74 -1.97
N ALA A 192 -16.93 -5.84 -1.17
CA ALA A 192 -16.99 -6.78 -0.06
C ALA A 192 -17.14 -8.23 -0.53
N ARG A 193 -17.88 -8.47 -1.63
CA ARG A 193 -17.95 -9.78 -2.29
C ARG A 193 -16.63 -10.21 -2.88
N ALA A 194 -15.89 -9.28 -3.49
CA ALA A 194 -14.56 -9.56 -3.96
C ALA A 194 -13.61 -9.91 -2.82
N SER A 195 -13.64 -9.18 -1.69
CA SER A 195 -12.90 -9.55 -0.47
C SER A 195 -13.21 -10.98 -0.03
N LEU A 196 -14.50 -11.34 -0.02
CA LEU A 196 -14.99 -12.65 0.38
C LEU A 196 -14.48 -13.79 -0.53
N TYR A 197 -14.59 -13.65 -1.85
CA TYR A 197 -14.07 -14.65 -2.78
C TYR A 197 -12.54 -14.78 -2.72
N ILE A 198 -11.80 -13.68 -2.49
CA ILE A 198 -10.35 -13.77 -2.27
C ILE A 198 -10.04 -14.51 -0.96
N ALA A 199 -10.84 -14.32 0.10
CA ALA A 199 -10.68 -15.07 1.34
C ALA A 199 -10.97 -16.57 1.16
N LEU A 200 -12.01 -16.92 0.40
CA LEU A 200 -12.30 -18.30 -0.01
C LEU A 200 -11.13 -18.92 -0.78
N GLY A 201 -10.56 -18.21 -1.76
CA GLY A 201 -9.41 -18.69 -2.53
C GLY A 201 -8.20 -18.99 -1.63
N ARG A 202 -7.93 -18.13 -0.64
CA ARG A 202 -6.87 -18.36 0.36
C ARG A 202 -7.17 -19.55 1.27
N HIS A 203 -8.43 -19.77 1.61
CA HIS A 203 -8.83 -20.92 2.40
C HIS A 203 -8.60 -22.23 1.63
N TYR A 204 -9.08 -22.30 0.38
CA TYR A 204 -8.86 -23.46 -0.50
C TYR A 204 -7.37 -23.75 -0.74
N ASP A 205 -6.58 -22.70 -0.92
CA ASP A 205 -5.12 -22.83 -1.04
C ASP A 205 -4.47 -23.50 0.18
N ARG A 206 -4.89 -23.13 1.40
CA ARG A 206 -4.34 -23.69 2.65
C ARG A 206 -4.65 -25.18 2.80
N ILE A 207 -5.85 -25.61 2.42
CA ILE A 207 -6.25 -27.02 2.50
C ILE A 207 -5.73 -27.87 1.33
N GLY A 208 -5.15 -27.25 0.30
CA GLY A 208 -4.58 -27.96 -0.84
C GLY A 208 -5.49 -28.05 -2.09
N ASP A 209 -6.71 -27.52 -2.05
CA ASP A 209 -7.68 -27.58 -3.15
C ASP A 209 -7.39 -26.47 -4.18
N VAL A 210 -6.48 -26.77 -5.11
CA VAL A 210 -5.96 -25.82 -6.09
C VAL A 210 -7.04 -25.33 -7.06
N ASP A 211 -7.93 -26.22 -7.51
CA ASP A 211 -8.94 -25.88 -8.51
C ASP A 211 -9.96 -24.90 -7.94
N ARG A 212 -10.51 -25.20 -6.75
CA ARG A 212 -11.46 -24.29 -6.08
C ARG A 212 -10.79 -22.99 -5.65
N ALA A 213 -9.50 -23.03 -5.29
CA ALA A 213 -8.75 -21.81 -5.01
C ALA A 213 -8.71 -20.89 -6.24
N MET A 214 -8.36 -21.43 -7.40
CA MET A 214 -8.28 -20.67 -8.65
C MET A 214 -9.65 -20.12 -9.08
N ASP A 215 -10.72 -20.91 -8.97
CA ASP A 215 -12.09 -20.47 -9.27
C ASP A 215 -12.53 -19.32 -8.36
N ALA A 216 -12.24 -19.41 -7.06
CA ALA A 216 -12.58 -18.37 -6.11
C ALA A 216 -11.77 -17.09 -6.36
N PHE A 217 -10.45 -17.20 -6.64
CA PHE A 217 -9.64 -16.05 -7.02
C PHE A 217 -10.14 -15.40 -8.30
N ALA A 218 -10.48 -16.18 -9.32
CA ALA A 218 -11.01 -15.65 -10.59
C ALA A 218 -12.31 -14.86 -10.39
N ARG A 219 -13.27 -15.42 -9.63
CA ARG A 219 -14.53 -14.72 -9.29
C ARG A 219 -14.27 -13.43 -8.52
N GLY A 220 -13.43 -13.47 -7.49
CA GLY A 220 -13.06 -12.28 -6.72
C GLY A 220 -12.42 -11.18 -7.57
N LYS A 221 -11.55 -11.56 -8.52
CA LYS A 221 -10.92 -10.63 -9.46
C LYS A 221 -11.91 -10.02 -10.42
N GLN A 222 -12.79 -10.84 -11.00
CA GLN A 222 -13.82 -10.37 -11.92
C GLN A 222 -14.71 -9.30 -11.27
N ILE A 223 -15.16 -9.57 -10.04
CA ILE A 223 -15.99 -8.62 -9.28
C ILE A 223 -15.19 -7.36 -8.93
N ALA A 224 -13.98 -7.49 -8.39
CA ALA A 224 -13.15 -6.34 -8.02
C ALA A 224 -12.87 -5.40 -9.21
N HIS A 225 -12.63 -5.97 -10.39
CA HIS A 225 -12.24 -5.19 -11.57
C HIS A 225 -13.44 -4.71 -12.42
N ARG A 226 -14.67 -5.19 -12.16
CA ARG A 226 -15.87 -4.87 -12.95
C ARG A 226 -16.11 -3.36 -13.14
N SER A 227 -15.91 -2.57 -12.09
CA SER A 227 -16.17 -1.13 -12.06
C SER A 227 -14.90 -0.27 -12.21
N SER A 228 -13.77 -0.89 -12.59
CA SER A 228 -12.49 -0.20 -12.79
C SER A 228 -12.07 -0.25 -14.26
N PRO A 229 -11.30 0.73 -14.75
CA PRO A 229 -10.75 0.66 -16.09
C PRO A 229 -9.96 -0.64 -16.29
N ALA A 230 -10.20 -1.32 -17.42
CA ALA A 230 -9.46 -2.51 -17.78
C ALA A 230 -7.98 -2.18 -18.00
N TYR A 231 -7.11 -3.16 -17.75
CA TYR A 231 -5.71 -3.07 -18.13
C TYR A 231 -5.58 -2.94 -19.66
N GLN A 232 -4.78 -1.99 -20.11
CA GLN A 232 -4.51 -1.74 -21.53
C GLN A 232 -3.05 -2.07 -21.83
N PRO A 233 -2.75 -3.25 -22.41
CA PRO A 233 -1.39 -3.66 -22.75
C PRO A 233 -0.63 -2.63 -23.59
N GLU A 234 -1.33 -1.98 -24.53
CA GLU A 234 -0.75 -1.01 -25.46
C GLU A 234 -0.26 0.25 -24.74
N VAL A 235 -1.02 0.71 -23.74
CA VAL A 235 -0.62 1.86 -22.90
C VAL A 235 0.62 1.53 -22.08
N GLU A 236 0.68 0.31 -21.54
CA GLU A 236 1.87 -0.14 -20.81
C GLU A 236 3.09 -0.25 -21.75
N VAL A 237 2.92 -0.78 -22.96
CA VAL A 237 3.98 -0.82 -23.98
C VAL A 237 4.50 0.57 -24.30
N GLN A 238 3.60 1.50 -24.61
CA GLN A 238 3.97 2.89 -24.91
C GLN A 238 4.73 3.56 -23.76
N LEU A 239 4.29 3.35 -22.52
CA LEU A 239 4.98 3.90 -21.35
C LEU A 239 6.39 3.32 -21.20
N ILE A 240 6.55 2.01 -21.33
CA ILE A 240 7.87 1.36 -21.25
C ILE A 240 8.78 1.84 -22.38
N ASP A 241 8.28 1.93 -23.61
CA ASP A 241 9.06 2.42 -24.75
C ASP A 241 9.51 3.87 -24.54
N GLN A 242 8.64 4.73 -24.00
CA GLN A 242 8.99 6.11 -23.67
C GLN A 242 10.03 6.21 -22.55
N LEU A 243 9.99 5.32 -21.55
CA LEU A 243 10.99 5.24 -20.49
C LEU A 243 12.35 4.79 -21.02
N ILE A 244 12.37 3.78 -21.90
CA ILE A 244 13.60 3.28 -22.55
C ILE A 244 14.21 4.31 -23.50
N ALA A 245 13.37 5.08 -24.20
CA ALA A 245 13.83 6.13 -25.11
C ALA A 245 14.32 7.40 -24.38
N ALA A 246 14.02 7.54 -23.08
CA ALA A 246 14.46 8.71 -22.32
C ALA A 246 15.98 8.69 -22.13
N PRO A 247 16.68 9.84 -22.31
CA PRO A 247 18.14 9.87 -22.16
C PRO A 247 18.56 9.45 -20.76
N ALA A 248 19.42 8.43 -20.68
CA ALA A 248 20.03 8.02 -19.43
C ALA A 248 20.96 9.13 -18.92
N ALA A 249 20.85 9.48 -17.64
CA ALA A 249 21.79 10.39 -17.00
C ALA A 249 23.22 9.81 -17.08
N HIS A 250 24.15 10.56 -17.69
CA HIS A 250 25.57 10.24 -17.60
C HIS A 250 26.09 10.59 -16.20
N ARG A 251 27.09 9.84 -15.72
CA ARG A 251 27.89 10.27 -14.57
C ARG A 251 28.64 11.54 -14.97
N GLU A 252 28.08 12.70 -14.66
CA GLU A 252 28.92 13.89 -14.51
C GLU A 252 29.81 13.68 -13.26
N ALA A 253 31.05 14.18 -13.31
CA ALA A 253 31.98 14.11 -12.19
C ALA A 253 31.26 14.60 -10.91
N PRO A 254 31.49 13.96 -9.74
CA PRO A 254 30.74 14.25 -8.54
C PRO A 254 30.81 15.75 -8.21
N CYS A 255 29.69 16.45 -8.45
CA CYS A 255 29.46 17.73 -7.83
C CYS A 255 29.18 17.37 -6.36
N SER A 256 30.12 17.73 -5.49
CA SER A 256 30.15 17.41 -4.06
C SER A 256 28.73 17.22 -3.49
N ASP A 257 28.30 15.96 -3.41
CA ASP A 257 27.20 15.58 -2.53
C ASP A 257 27.57 16.18 -1.15
N ASP A 258 26.64 16.86 -0.47
CA ASP A 258 26.83 17.29 0.92
C ASP A 258 27.37 16.08 1.70
N ALA A 259 28.67 16.07 1.98
CA ALA A 259 29.40 14.86 2.37
C ALA A 259 28.89 14.25 3.68
N ASP A 260 28.10 15.02 4.42
CA ASP A 260 27.56 14.70 5.74
C ASP A 260 26.13 14.15 5.71
N ALA A 261 25.42 14.15 4.57
CA ALA A 261 24.05 13.65 4.49
C ALA A 261 23.98 12.18 4.05
N PRO A 262 23.18 11.31 4.72
CA PRO A 262 23.01 9.92 4.29
C PRO A 262 22.41 9.82 2.89
N ALA A 263 23.06 9.03 2.03
CA ALA A 263 22.67 8.84 0.64
C ALA A 263 21.34 8.05 0.54
N PRO A 264 20.47 8.36 -0.44
CA PRO A 264 19.28 7.54 -0.66
C PRO A 264 19.66 6.18 -1.27
N LEU A 265 19.17 5.10 -0.67
CA LEU A 265 19.28 3.73 -1.16
C LEU A 265 17.89 3.27 -1.64
N PHE A 266 17.73 3.07 -2.95
CA PHE A 266 16.43 2.69 -3.49
C PHE A 266 16.27 1.17 -3.53
N ILE A 267 15.13 0.67 -3.07
CA ILE A 267 14.79 -0.75 -3.14
C ILE A 267 13.51 -0.89 -3.96
N CYS A 268 13.58 -1.56 -5.11
CA CYS A 268 12.46 -1.66 -6.03
C CYS A 268 12.40 -3.03 -6.72
N GLY A 269 11.33 -3.27 -7.47
CA GLY A 269 11.11 -4.49 -8.22
C GLY A 269 9.63 -4.78 -8.43
N LEU A 270 9.29 -5.94 -8.98
CA LEU A 270 7.89 -6.34 -9.08
C LEU A 270 7.23 -6.40 -7.69
N PHE A 271 5.95 -6.07 -7.63
CA PHE A 271 5.19 -6.30 -6.41
C PHE A 271 5.25 -7.78 -6.05
N ARG A 272 5.49 -8.13 -4.77
CA ARG A 272 5.70 -9.52 -4.28
C ARG A 272 7.04 -10.20 -4.60
N SER A 273 8.09 -9.44 -4.93
CA SER A 273 9.44 -9.96 -5.22
C SER A 273 10.43 -9.93 -4.03
N GLY A 274 9.99 -9.58 -2.82
CA GLY A 274 10.86 -9.61 -1.62
C GLY A 274 11.48 -8.28 -1.20
N SER A 275 11.05 -7.14 -1.76
CA SER A 275 11.54 -5.80 -1.40
C SER A 275 11.41 -5.44 0.09
N THR A 276 10.29 -5.79 0.73
CA THR A 276 10.12 -5.57 2.19
C THR A 276 11.08 -6.43 3.02
N LEU A 277 11.31 -7.69 2.61
CA LEU A 277 12.22 -8.59 3.33
C LEU A 277 13.64 -8.02 3.37
N ILE A 278 14.18 -7.65 2.20
CA ILE A 278 15.55 -7.12 2.14
C ILE A 278 15.68 -5.78 2.86
N GLU A 279 14.67 -4.92 2.83
CA GLU A 279 14.69 -3.67 3.60
C GLU A 279 14.83 -3.93 5.10
N GLN A 280 14.10 -4.90 5.66
CA GLN A 280 14.18 -5.22 7.09
C GLN A 280 15.46 -5.92 7.51
N VAL A 281 16.00 -6.77 6.63
CA VAL A 281 17.33 -7.35 6.80
C VAL A 281 18.34 -6.21 6.91
N LEU A 282 18.34 -5.28 5.94
CA LEU A 282 19.27 -4.15 5.89
C LEU A 282 19.05 -3.13 6.99
N SER A 283 17.81 -2.95 7.48
CA SER A 283 17.53 -2.06 8.61
C SER A 283 18.15 -2.54 9.93
N GLY A 284 18.74 -3.74 9.95
CA GLY A 284 19.54 -4.23 11.07
C GLY A 284 20.97 -3.69 11.08
N HIS A 285 21.41 -3.07 9.98
CA HIS A 285 22.75 -2.53 9.89
C HIS A 285 22.80 -1.14 10.55
N PRO A 286 23.78 -0.85 11.43
CA PRO A 286 23.87 0.42 12.15
C PRO A 286 24.09 1.66 11.26
N MET A 287 24.32 1.46 9.96
CA MET A 287 24.60 2.50 8.97
C MET A 287 23.45 2.65 7.95
N ILE A 288 22.33 1.95 8.16
CA ILE A 288 21.15 2.00 7.28
C ILE A 288 19.93 2.29 8.12
N ALA A 289 19.19 3.34 7.76
CA ALA A 289 17.87 3.60 8.31
C ALA A 289 16.77 3.27 7.30
N ALA A 290 15.72 2.56 7.72
CA ALA A 290 14.61 2.20 6.85
C ALA A 290 13.54 3.30 6.82
N ALA A 291 13.22 3.84 5.64
CA ALA A 291 12.13 4.82 5.50
C ALA A 291 10.82 4.19 4.98
N GLY A 292 10.84 2.94 4.53
CA GLY A 292 9.68 2.26 3.96
C GLY A 292 9.27 2.84 2.60
N GLU A 293 7.97 2.79 2.31
CA GLU A 293 7.43 3.28 1.04
C GLU A 293 7.18 4.79 1.08
N LEU A 294 8.09 5.57 0.48
CA LEU A 294 7.94 7.01 0.40
C LEU A 294 7.08 7.40 -0.82
N ASP A 295 6.17 8.35 -0.62
CA ASP A 295 5.39 8.93 -1.72
C ASP A 295 6.08 10.16 -2.33
N LEU A 296 7.36 10.40 -2.05
CA LEU A 296 8.05 11.62 -2.46
C LEU A 296 8.25 11.70 -3.98
N LEU A 297 8.89 10.68 -4.59
CA LEU A 297 9.13 10.67 -6.03
C LEU A 297 7.83 10.67 -6.84
N PRO A 298 6.81 9.86 -6.50
CA PRO A 298 5.57 9.86 -7.30
C PRO A 298 4.77 11.14 -7.17
N ARG A 299 4.81 11.81 -6.00
CA ARG A 299 4.26 13.17 -5.86
C ARG A 299 5.02 14.18 -6.71
N MET A 300 6.36 14.15 -6.74
CA MET A 300 7.16 15.02 -7.61
C MET A 300 6.80 14.79 -9.09
N VAL A 301 6.66 13.53 -9.50
CA VAL A 301 6.26 13.19 -10.87
C VAL A 301 4.91 13.80 -11.21
N ARG A 302 3.90 13.60 -10.34
CA ARG A 302 2.54 14.09 -10.55
C ARG A 302 2.46 15.62 -10.52
N ASP A 303 3.12 16.26 -9.56
CA ASP A 303 2.90 17.68 -9.23
C ASP A 303 3.86 18.61 -9.98
N GLN A 304 5.04 18.13 -10.41
CA GLN A 304 6.11 18.97 -10.98
C GLN A 304 6.68 18.46 -12.30
N LEU A 305 6.53 17.17 -12.64
CA LEU A 305 7.10 16.58 -13.86
C LEU A 305 6.03 16.00 -14.81
N SER A 306 4.77 16.39 -14.67
CA SER A 306 3.73 15.99 -15.63
C SER A 306 3.81 16.83 -16.92
N PRO A 307 3.72 16.25 -18.13
CA PRO A 307 3.58 14.82 -18.41
C PRO A 307 4.93 14.07 -18.28
N TYR A 308 4.87 12.88 -17.67
CA TYR A 308 6.03 11.99 -17.45
C TYR A 308 5.85 10.69 -18.27
N PRO A 309 6.92 10.16 -18.90
CA PRO A 309 8.34 10.52 -18.76
C PRO A 309 8.84 11.62 -19.72
N GLN A 310 7.98 12.22 -20.55
CA GLN A 310 8.39 13.19 -21.59
C GLN A 310 9.14 14.41 -21.02
N SER A 311 8.77 14.85 -19.81
CA SER A 311 9.44 15.94 -19.09
C SER A 311 10.90 15.62 -18.71
N LEU A 312 11.26 14.34 -18.57
CA LEU A 312 12.59 13.92 -18.10
C LEU A 312 13.72 14.36 -19.05
N ALA A 313 13.45 14.34 -20.37
CA ALA A 313 14.39 14.80 -21.39
C ALA A 313 14.69 16.30 -21.29
N ARG A 314 13.80 17.09 -20.69
CA ARG A 314 13.91 18.55 -20.54
C ARG A 314 14.36 18.98 -19.15
N LEU A 315 14.52 18.03 -18.21
CA LEU A 315 14.88 18.34 -16.83
C LEU A 315 16.32 18.86 -16.78
N SER A 316 16.47 20.15 -16.44
CA SER A 316 17.78 20.79 -16.31
C SER A 316 18.54 20.28 -15.08
N ALA A 317 19.88 20.39 -15.08
CA ALA A 317 20.69 20.02 -13.92
C ALA A 317 20.39 20.89 -12.68
N ALA A 318 19.95 22.14 -12.87
CA ALA A 318 19.54 23.01 -11.77
C ALA A 318 18.22 22.54 -11.14
N ASP A 319 17.24 22.17 -11.97
CA ASP A 319 15.95 21.67 -11.48
C ASP A 319 16.07 20.28 -10.86
N ALA A 320 16.92 19.41 -11.42
CA ALA A 320 17.24 18.13 -10.82
C ALA A 320 17.84 18.30 -9.41
N ARG A 321 18.79 19.23 -9.23
CA ARG A 321 19.34 19.55 -7.90
C ARG A 321 18.30 20.10 -6.93
N ARG A 322 17.39 20.96 -7.41
CA ARG A 322 16.29 21.50 -6.60
C ARG A 322 15.35 20.39 -6.12
N LEU A 323 14.97 19.48 -7.00
CA LEU A 323 14.12 18.34 -6.68
C LEU A 323 14.82 17.36 -5.73
N ALA A 324 16.12 17.12 -5.91
CA ALA A 324 16.93 16.31 -5.00
C ALA A 324 17.00 16.90 -3.59
N GLN A 325 17.17 18.23 -3.48
CA GLN A 325 17.15 18.93 -2.20
C GLN A 325 15.76 18.85 -1.54
N GLN A 326 14.69 19.07 -2.30
CA GLN A 326 13.32 18.91 -1.80
C GLN A 326 13.06 17.49 -1.28
N TYR A 327 13.52 16.47 -2.01
CA TYR A 327 13.43 15.07 -1.56
C TYR A 327 14.13 14.89 -0.21
N GLY A 328 15.37 15.41 -0.08
CA GLY A 328 16.15 15.32 1.15
C GLY A 328 15.47 15.96 2.35
N GLN A 329 14.88 17.15 2.18
CA GLN A 329 14.19 17.92 3.22
C GLN A 329 12.85 17.31 3.66
N GLN A 330 12.18 16.57 2.78
CA GLN A 330 10.86 15.98 3.04
C GLN A 330 10.95 14.54 3.59
N ARG A 331 12.16 14.00 3.78
CA ARG A 331 12.35 12.73 4.50
C ARG A 331 11.91 12.88 5.97
N PRO A 332 11.34 11.83 6.58
CA PRO A 332 10.91 11.89 7.98
C PRO A 332 12.02 12.38 8.92
N ALA A 333 11.75 13.44 9.69
CA ALA A 333 12.73 14.07 10.58
C ALA A 333 13.30 13.12 11.67
N ALA A 334 12.54 12.07 12.02
CA ALA A 334 12.99 11.00 12.92
C ALA A 334 14.21 10.23 12.38
N LEU A 335 14.41 10.20 11.05
CA LEU A 335 15.57 9.56 10.40
C LEU A 335 16.80 10.47 10.37
N THR A 336 16.61 11.79 10.50
CA THR A 336 17.70 12.78 10.53
C THR A 336 18.21 13.06 11.95
N ALA A 337 17.38 12.88 12.98
CA ALA A 337 17.78 13.08 14.38
C ALA A 337 18.79 12.02 14.91
N SER A 338 18.88 10.86 14.25
CA SER A 338 19.87 9.80 14.54
C SER A 338 20.97 9.70 13.46
N ALA A 339 21.20 10.75 12.67
CA ALA A 339 22.02 10.68 11.45
C ALA A 339 23.52 10.41 11.68
N VAL A 340 24.02 10.44 12.92
CA VAL A 340 25.43 10.17 13.21
C VAL A 340 25.77 8.73 12.83
N GLY A 341 26.58 8.57 11.79
CA GLY A 341 27.06 7.27 11.30
C GLY A 341 26.16 6.59 10.26
N LEU A 342 25.02 7.19 9.87
CA LEU A 342 24.20 6.64 8.79
C LEU A 342 24.88 6.88 7.43
N ARG A 343 25.06 5.81 6.66
CA ARG A 343 25.52 5.89 5.26
C ARG A 343 24.34 5.97 4.29
N TYR A 344 23.28 5.22 4.58
CA TYR A 344 22.11 5.12 3.71
C TYR A 344 20.80 5.33 4.47
N VAL A 345 19.83 5.92 3.77
CA VAL A 345 18.41 5.90 4.13
C VAL A 345 17.66 5.23 3.00
N THR A 346 16.90 4.17 3.29
CA THR A 346 16.17 3.45 2.22
C THR A 346 14.98 4.24 1.72
N ASP A 347 14.66 4.09 0.44
CA ASP A 347 13.32 4.32 -0.12
C ASP A 347 12.91 3.04 -0.82
N LYS A 348 12.09 2.24 -0.13
CA LYS A 348 11.61 0.96 -0.63
C LYS A 348 10.23 1.15 -1.20
N ARG A 349 10.12 1.16 -2.52
CA ARG A 349 8.83 1.19 -3.20
C ARG A 349 8.92 0.30 -4.44
N PRO A 350 8.10 -0.75 -4.57
CA PRO A 350 8.21 -1.69 -5.69
C PRO A 350 8.22 -0.98 -7.05
N ASP A 351 7.27 -0.07 -7.28
CA ASP A 351 7.10 0.68 -8.54
C ASP A 351 8.20 1.73 -8.84
N ASN A 352 9.18 1.95 -7.94
CA ASN A 352 10.32 2.84 -8.23
C ASN A 352 11.19 2.34 -9.40
N TYR A 353 11.04 1.09 -9.86
CA TYR A 353 11.70 0.62 -11.09
C TYR A 353 11.35 1.47 -12.32
N ARG A 354 10.14 2.08 -12.33
CA ARG A 354 9.71 2.99 -13.40
C ARG A 354 10.39 4.36 -13.32
N LEU A 355 10.97 4.68 -12.17
CA LEU A 355 11.56 5.97 -11.87
C LEU A 355 13.09 5.93 -11.82
N ILE A 356 13.74 4.82 -12.16
CA ILE A 356 15.20 4.68 -12.11
C ILE A 356 15.89 5.79 -12.91
N GLY A 357 15.42 6.09 -14.13
CA GLY A 357 15.97 7.20 -14.92
C GLY A 357 15.88 8.56 -14.21
N LEU A 358 14.78 8.84 -13.50
CA LEU A 358 14.65 10.05 -12.68
C LEU A 358 15.55 9.99 -11.44
N ILE A 359 15.57 8.87 -10.73
CA ILE A 359 16.42 8.63 -9.55
C ILE A 359 17.87 8.93 -9.89
N LYS A 360 18.37 8.42 -11.03
CA LYS A 360 19.76 8.64 -11.46
C LYS A 360 20.02 10.06 -11.95
N ARG A 361 19.00 10.80 -12.37
CA ARG A 361 19.11 12.23 -12.66
C ARG A 361 19.18 13.09 -11.40
N LEU A 362 18.42 12.73 -10.35
CA LEU A 362 18.42 13.44 -9.07
C LEU A 362 19.63 13.08 -8.21
N PHE A 363 20.02 11.80 -8.23
CA PHE A 363 21.07 11.22 -7.39
C PHE A 363 21.99 10.33 -8.25
N PRO A 364 22.97 10.92 -8.96
CA PRO A 364 23.85 10.17 -9.86
C PRO A 364 24.64 9.06 -9.17
N SER A 365 24.94 9.20 -7.88
CA SER A 365 25.64 8.21 -7.05
C SER A 365 24.71 7.16 -6.41
N ALA A 366 23.39 7.29 -6.54
CA ALA A 366 22.45 6.40 -5.87
C ALA A 366 22.61 4.94 -6.30
N LYS A 367 22.62 4.07 -5.28
CA LYS A 367 22.56 2.61 -5.42
C LYS A 367 21.11 2.14 -5.41
N ILE A 368 20.85 1.10 -6.18
CA ILE A 368 19.53 0.50 -6.34
C ILE A 368 19.63 -1.00 -6.05
N ILE A 369 18.81 -1.50 -5.15
CA ILE A 369 18.60 -2.93 -4.94
C ILE A 369 17.33 -3.32 -5.69
N HIS A 370 17.51 -4.09 -6.76
CA HIS A 370 16.44 -4.62 -7.58
C HIS A 370 16.08 -6.02 -7.12
N THR A 371 14.88 -6.17 -6.54
CA THR A 371 14.40 -7.44 -5.99
C THR A 371 13.69 -8.29 -7.04
N GLN A 372 14.10 -9.56 -7.11
CA GLN A 372 13.62 -10.56 -8.05
C GLN A 372 13.16 -11.81 -7.31
N ARG A 373 12.20 -12.51 -7.90
CA ARG A 373 11.68 -13.81 -7.45
C ARG A 373 11.33 -14.63 -8.69
N HIS A 374 11.32 -15.96 -8.57
CA HIS A 374 10.85 -16.86 -9.61
C HIS A 374 9.54 -16.34 -10.24
N LEU A 375 9.51 -16.19 -11.56
CA LEU A 375 8.48 -15.41 -12.25
C LEU A 375 7.08 -15.96 -12.03
N LEU A 376 6.95 -17.29 -12.05
CA LEU A 376 5.67 -17.96 -11.82
C LEU A 376 5.19 -17.84 -10.37
N ASP A 377 6.11 -17.87 -9.39
CA ASP A 377 5.76 -17.64 -7.99
C ASP A 377 5.36 -16.19 -7.76
N ASN A 378 6.09 -15.26 -8.37
CA ASN A 378 5.77 -13.84 -8.28
C ASN A 378 4.40 -13.56 -8.91
N GLY A 379 4.15 -14.08 -10.11
CA GLY A 379 2.90 -13.89 -10.84
C GLY A 379 1.70 -14.50 -10.12
N LEU A 380 1.82 -15.74 -9.66
CA LEU A 380 0.82 -16.39 -8.82
C LEU A 380 0.58 -15.60 -7.53
N SER A 381 1.65 -15.11 -6.88
CA SER A 381 1.53 -14.31 -5.67
C SER A 381 0.78 -12.99 -5.90
N ILE A 382 1.02 -12.31 -7.03
CA ILE A 382 0.26 -11.11 -7.44
C ILE A 382 -1.21 -11.47 -7.67
N TYR A 383 -1.47 -12.56 -8.40
CA TYR A 383 -2.83 -13.00 -8.72
C TYR A 383 -3.65 -13.27 -7.46
N MET A 384 -3.05 -13.89 -6.44
CA MET A 384 -3.72 -14.23 -5.17
C MET A 384 -3.94 -13.03 -4.22
N GLN A 385 -3.45 -11.83 -4.55
CA GLN A 385 -3.68 -10.64 -3.76
C GLN A 385 -4.96 -9.90 -4.17
N HIS A 386 -5.66 -9.33 -3.19
CA HIS A 386 -6.70 -8.33 -3.40
C HIS A 386 -6.03 -6.95 -3.54
N LEU A 387 -5.63 -6.59 -4.77
CA LEU A 387 -4.96 -5.32 -5.07
C LEU A 387 -5.95 -4.29 -5.59
N ASN A 388 -5.70 -3.01 -5.31
CA ASN A 388 -6.52 -1.92 -5.82
C ASN A 388 -6.52 -1.94 -7.37
N PRO A 389 -7.65 -2.23 -8.02
CA PRO A 389 -7.73 -2.39 -9.48
C PRO A 389 -7.33 -1.15 -10.27
N ARG A 390 -7.50 0.05 -9.71
CA ARG A 390 -7.11 1.31 -10.37
C ARG A 390 -5.59 1.50 -10.43
N ARG A 391 -4.86 0.94 -9.46
CA ARG A 391 -3.39 1.02 -9.41
C ARG A 391 -2.73 -0.22 -10.02
N PHE A 392 -3.35 -1.38 -9.86
CA PHE A 392 -2.83 -2.68 -10.26
C PHE A 392 -3.78 -3.35 -11.27
N GLY A 393 -4.20 -2.62 -12.30
CA GLY A 393 -5.13 -3.13 -13.31
C GLY A 393 -4.66 -4.44 -13.95
N TYR A 394 -3.35 -4.59 -14.15
CA TYR A 394 -2.74 -5.80 -14.69
C TYR A 394 -2.93 -7.04 -13.81
N ALA A 395 -3.26 -6.89 -12.53
CA ALA A 395 -3.44 -8.02 -11.60
C ALA A 395 -4.80 -8.71 -11.72
N ALA A 396 -5.61 -8.35 -12.73
CA ALA A 396 -6.94 -8.90 -12.98
C ALA A 396 -6.88 -10.36 -13.46
N THR A 397 -5.96 -10.67 -14.37
CA THR A 397 -5.84 -11.98 -15.02
C THR A 397 -4.39 -12.43 -15.05
N LEU A 398 -4.17 -13.75 -15.15
CA LEU A 398 -2.84 -14.33 -15.29
C LEU A 398 -2.13 -13.84 -16.56
N SER A 399 -2.85 -13.67 -17.68
CA SER A 399 -2.28 -13.15 -18.93
C SER A 399 -1.85 -11.68 -18.83
N SER A 400 -2.65 -10.83 -18.19
CA SER A 400 -2.27 -9.44 -17.93
C SER A 400 -1.04 -9.34 -17.02
N ILE A 401 -0.92 -10.24 -16.04
CA ILE A 401 0.28 -10.35 -15.18
C ILE A 401 1.49 -10.79 -16.01
N GLY A 402 1.36 -11.81 -16.86
CA GLY A 402 2.46 -12.27 -17.73
C GLY A 402 2.96 -11.15 -18.65
N HIS A 403 2.05 -10.44 -19.33
CA HIS A 403 2.40 -9.29 -20.15
C HIS A 403 3.14 -8.20 -19.34
N GLN A 404 2.63 -7.84 -18.16
CA GLN A 404 3.26 -6.86 -17.28
C GLN A 404 4.67 -7.29 -16.84
N ILE A 405 4.89 -8.58 -16.58
CA ILE A 405 6.21 -9.13 -16.24
C ILE A 405 7.17 -8.98 -17.44
N GLY A 406 6.72 -9.28 -18.65
CA GLY A 406 7.52 -9.09 -19.87
C GLY A 406 7.97 -7.64 -20.05
N GLN A 407 7.03 -6.71 -19.89
CA GLN A 407 7.27 -5.26 -20.00
C GLN A 407 8.20 -4.73 -18.89
N TYR A 408 8.03 -5.22 -17.67
CA TYR A 408 8.93 -4.94 -16.55
C TYR A 408 10.37 -5.39 -16.83
N ARG A 409 10.55 -6.60 -17.36
CA ARG A 409 11.88 -7.15 -17.67
C ARG A 409 12.58 -6.31 -18.72
N ARG A 410 11.89 -5.97 -19.82
CA ARG A 410 12.44 -5.07 -20.87
C ARG A 410 12.99 -3.77 -20.27
N LEU A 411 12.25 -3.16 -19.36
CA LEU A 411 12.67 -1.92 -18.70
C LEU A 411 13.87 -2.13 -17.77
N MET A 412 13.87 -3.20 -16.96
CA MET A 412 14.99 -3.48 -16.07
C MET A 412 16.27 -3.88 -16.82
N ASP A 413 16.14 -4.57 -17.95
CA ASP A 413 17.26 -4.90 -18.84
C ASP A 413 17.92 -3.62 -19.37
N HIS A 414 17.11 -2.66 -19.81
CA HIS A 414 17.57 -1.33 -20.22
C HIS A 414 18.31 -0.61 -19.07
N TRP A 415 17.72 -0.54 -17.88
CA TRP A 415 18.37 0.15 -16.75
C TRP A 415 19.68 -0.50 -16.30
N ARG A 416 19.80 -1.83 -16.38
CA ARG A 416 21.05 -2.54 -16.09
C ARG A 416 22.15 -2.20 -17.09
N GLN A 417 21.80 -2.00 -18.36
CA GLN A 417 22.74 -1.54 -19.39
C GLN A 417 23.16 -0.08 -19.18
N CYS A 418 22.23 0.79 -18.78
CA CYS A 418 22.52 2.21 -18.55
C CYS A 418 23.35 2.47 -17.29
N TYR A 419 23.17 1.67 -16.23
CA TYR A 419 23.75 1.93 -14.91
C TYR A 419 24.53 0.73 -14.35
N PRO A 420 25.58 0.26 -15.06
CA PRO A 420 26.37 -0.88 -14.62
C PRO A 420 27.03 -0.59 -13.26
N GLY A 421 26.86 -1.51 -12.31
CA GLY A 421 27.44 -1.40 -10.96
C GLY A 421 26.66 -0.50 -9.99
N ASP A 422 25.57 0.13 -10.40
CA ASP A 422 24.67 0.89 -9.52
C ASP A 422 23.35 0.17 -9.22
N ILE A 423 23.07 -0.93 -9.93
CA ILE A 423 21.92 -1.82 -9.70
C ILE A 423 22.43 -3.19 -9.25
N TYR A 424 21.93 -3.67 -8.12
CA TYR A 424 22.18 -5.01 -7.60
C TYR A 424 20.92 -5.87 -7.71
N ASP A 425 21.01 -6.99 -8.42
CA ASP A 425 19.92 -7.96 -8.56
C ASP A 425 19.88 -8.88 -7.33
N PHE A 426 18.94 -8.62 -6.43
CA PHE A 426 18.67 -9.43 -5.24
C PHE A 426 17.66 -10.54 -5.56
N SER A 427 18.06 -11.80 -5.42
CA SER A 427 17.16 -12.95 -5.56
C SER A 427 16.55 -13.35 -4.22
N TYR A 428 15.23 -13.21 -4.11
CA TYR A 428 14.44 -13.69 -2.97
C TYR A 428 14.66 -15.18 -2.72
N ASP A 429 14.56 -16.01 -3.77
CA ASP A 429 14.64 -17.46 -3.65
C ASP A 429 16.04 -17.92 -3.22
N ALA A 430 17.10 -17.28 -3.73
CA ALA A 430 18.46 -17.57 -3.29
C ALA A 430 18.69 -17.14 -1.83
N PHE A 431 18.14 -15.99 -1.42
CA PHE A 431 18.27 -15.49 -0.06
C PHE A 431 17.55 -16.36 0.97
N VAL A 432 16.33 -16.84 0.66
CA VAL A 432 15.59 -17.75 1.55
C VAL A 432 16.34 -19.08 1.71
N ARG A 433 16.99 -19.57 0.64
CA ARG A 433 17.75 -20.82 0.66
C ARG A 433 19.07 -20.71 1.44
N ASP A 434 19.82 -19.63 1.25
CA ASP A 434 21.14 -19.44 1.86
C ASP A 434 21.43 -17.95 2.15
N PRO A 435 20.92 -17.40 3.27
CA PRO A 435 20.90 -15.96 3.50
C PRO A 435 22.28 -15.35 3.78
N GLY A 436 23.22 -16.10 4.34
CA GLY A 436 24.54 -15.60 4.75
C GLY A 436 25.36 -15.03 3.59
N PRO A 437 25.69 -15.84 2.57
CA PRO A 437 26.42 -15.36 1.39
C PRO A 437 25.69 -14.26 0.63
N GLN A 438 24.36 -14.30 0.59
CA GLN A 438 23.55 -13.30 -0.10
C GLN A 438 23.57 -11.95 0.63
N LEU A 439 23.51 -11.95 1.97
CA LEU A 439 23.68 -10.73 2.76
C LEU A 439 25.08 -10.13 2.55
N ALA A 440 26.13 -10.95 2.63
CA ALA A 440 27.51 -10.48 2.43
C ALA A 440 27.71 -9.86 1.03
N ALA A 441 27.10 -10.43 0.00
CA ALA A 441 27.15 -9.89 -1.36
C ALA A 441 26.45 -8.52 -1.47
N VAL A 442 25.27 -8.35 -0.86
CA VAL A 442 24.56 -7.06 -0.82
C VAL A 442 25.37 -6.01 -0.05
N LEU A 443 25.90 -6.35 1.13
CA LEU A 443 26.71 -5.40 1.92
C LEU A 443 27.98 -4.98 1.19
N ARG A 444 28.64 -5.91 0.49
CA ARG A 444 29.79 -5.60 -0.38
C ARG A 444 29.42 -4.64 -1.51
N PHE A 445 28.28 -4.85 -2.17
CA PHE A 445 27.78 -3.92 -3.18
C PHE A 445 27.53 -2.52 -2.61
N LEU A 446 27.01 -2.45 -1.38
CA LEU A 446 26.79 -1.19 -0.64
C LEU A 446 28.07 -0.59 -0.03
N GLN A 447 29.19 -1.32 -0.09
CA GLN A 447 30.47 -0.95 0.54
C GLN A 447 30.34 -0.76 2.06
N LEU A 448 29.61 -1.65 2.72
CA LEU A 448 29.41 -1.67 4.15
C LEU A 448 30.15 -2.86 4.80
N PRO A 449 30.57 -2.74 6.07
CA PRO A 449 31.14 -3.87 6.80
C PRO A 449 30.10 -4.99 6.98
N ASP A 450 30.56 -6.22 7.17
CA ASP A 450 29.67 -7.31 7.51
C ASP A 450 28.98 -7.05 8.86
N HIS A 451 27.68 -7.35 8.91
CA HIS A 451 26.90 -7.21 10.13
C HIS A 451 25.92 -8.38 10.28
N PRO A 452 26.37 -9.53 10.82
CA PRO A 452 25.55 -10.73 11.00
C PRO A 452 24.19 -10.50 11.71
N PRO A 453 24.04 -9.57 12.68
CA PRO A 453 22.74 -9.27 13.29
C PRO A 453 21.63 -8.84 12.32
N CYS A 454 21.98 -8.42 11.08
CA CYS A 454 21.00 -8.19 10.02
C CYS A 454 20.11 -9.42 9.73
N LEU A 455 20.60 -10.65 9.98
CA LEU A 455 19.82 -11.87 9.76
C LEU A 455 18.79 -12.15 10.87
N ALA A 456 18.95 -11.57 12.06
CA ALA A 456 17.97 -11.65 13.15
C ALA A 456 16.85 -10.59 12.99
N PHE A 457 16.31 -10.45 11.78
CA PHE A 457 15.29 -9.41 11.46
C PHE A 457 13.89 -9.75 11.96
N ASN A 458 13.59 -11.04 12.12
CA ASN A 458 12.34 -11.56 12.65
C ASN A 458 12.18 -11.32 14.17
N GLU A 459 13.27 -11.12 14.90
CA GLU A 459 13.27 -10.81 16.34
C GLU A 459 13.06 -9.31 16.63
N ARG A 460 13.15 -8.46 15.59
CA ARG A 460 13.03 -7.01 15.71
C ARG A 460 11.57 -6.58 15.50
N SER A 461 10.97 -6.01 16.54
CA SER A 461 9.59 -5.49 16.54
C SER A 461 9.46 -4.19 15.73
N THR A 462 9.47 -4.30 14.41
CA THR A 462 9.13 -3.17 13.52
C THR A 462 7.66 -3.24 13.10
N SER A 463 6.93 -2.14 13.21
CA SER A 463 5.56 -2.02 12.67
C SER A 463 5.65 -2.02 11.13
N VAL A 464 5.19 -3.09 10.50
CA VAL A 464 5.16 -3.25 9.03
C VAL A 464 3.72 -3.19 8.59
N LYS A 465 3.27 -2.10 7.95
CA LYS A 465 1.99 -2.05 7.22
C LYS A 465 2.23 -2.35 5.75
N THR A 466 2.30 -3.63 5.38
CA THR A 466 2.30 -4.07 3.97
C THR A 466 1.38 -5.27 3.83
N ALA A 467 0.95 -5.63 2.61
CA ALA A 467 0.22 -6.88 2.36
C ALA A 467 0.97 -8.16 2.80
N SER A 468 2.19 -8.03 3.34
CA SER A 468 3.04 -9.09 3.90
C SER A 468 3.19 -9.05 5.43
N VAL A 469 2.42 -8.29 6.22
CA VAL A 469 2.65 -8.12 7.69
C VAL A 469 2.94 -9.44 8.41
N TRP A 470 2.06 -10.43 8.24
CA TRP A 470 2.18 -11.74 8.88
C TRP A 470 3.32 -12.60 8.31
N GLN A 471 3.61 -12.40 7.03
CA GLN A 471 4.66 -13.11 6.29
C GLN A 471 6.07 -12.66 6.65
N VAL A 472 6.19 -11.52 7.30
CA VAL A 472 7.44 -10.85 7.61
C VAL A 472 7.87 -11.08 9.07
N ARG A 473 6.91 -11.33 9.95
CA ARG A 473 7.14 -11.66 11.38
C ARG A 473 7.46 -13.13 11.63
N ARG A 474 7.44 -13.97 10.59
CA ARG A 474 7.85 -15.39 10.67
C ARG A 474 9.35 -15.50 10.38
N PRO A 475 10.04 -16.53 10.93
CA PRO A 475 11.37 -16.94 10.43
C PRO A 475 11.34 -17.10 8.90
N LEU A 476 12.47 -16.96 8.20
CA LEU A 476 12.53 -17.26 6.76
C LEU A 476 11.89 -18.63 6.49
N TYR A 477 10.78 -18.66 5.73
CA TYR A 477 10.09 -19.89 5.37
C TYR A 477 10.13 -20.09 3.86
N ALA A 478 10.43 -21.32 3.44
CA ALA A 478 10.59 -21.69 2.03
C ALA A 478 9.26 -21.88 1.29
N GLU A 479 8.12 -21.93 1.98
CA GLU A 479 6.80 -22.26 1.41
C GLU A 479 6.36 -21.33 0.26
N ALA A 480 6.92 -20.12 0.19
CA ALA A 480 6.66 -19.18 -0.88
C ALA A 480 7.42 -19.55 -2.17
N SER A 481 8.62 -20.11 -2.06
CA SER A 481 9.44 -20.52 -3.22
C SER A 481 9.02 -21.91 -3.69
N GLY A 482 8.71 -22.05 -4.97
CA GLY A 482 8.22 -23.30 -5.57
C GLY A 482 6.73 -23.54 -5.44
N ARG A 483 5.96 -22.61 -4.85
CA ARG A 483 4.50 -22.72 -4.72
C ARG A 483 3.80 -22.86 -6.06
N TRP A 484 4.33 -22.22 -7.10
CA TRP A 484 3.82 -22.27 -8.46
C TRP A 484 3.66 -23.70 -8.99
N GLN A 485 4.48 -24.65 -8.53
CA GLN A 485 4.45 -26.05 -8.98
C GLN A 485 3.08 -26.70 -8.69
N ARG A 486 2.49 -26.38 -7.53
CA ARG A 486 1.12 -26.85 -7.18
C ARG A 486 0.05 -26.31 -8.12
N TYR A 487 0.30 -25.15 -8.71
CA TYR A 487 -0.64 -24.42 -9.58
C TYR A 487 -0.27 -24.54 -11.06
N GLN A 488 0.72 -25.38 -11.42
CA GLN A 488 1.30 -25.40 -12.76
C GLN A 488 0.26 -25.52 -13.88
N ALA A 489 -0.73 -26.41 -13.71
CA ALA A 489 -1.81 -26.61 -14.68
C ALA A 489 -2.66 -25.34 -14.94
N HIS A 490 -2.72 -24.42 -13.99
CA HIS A 490 -3.50 -23.18 -14.07
C HIS A 490 -2.68 -21.98 -14.56
N LEU A 491 -1.35 -22.10 -14.63
CA LEU A 491 -0.45 -20.98 -14.94
C LEU A 491 -0.17 -20.79 -16.43
N GLN A 492 -0.71 -21.65 -17.30
CA GLN A 492 -0.52 -21.54 -18.75
C GLN A 492 -0.86 -20.15 -19.31
N PRO A 493 -1.96 -19.48 -18.92
CA PRO A 493 -2.27 -18.15 -19.44
C PRO A 493 -1.23 -17.07 -19.07
N LEU A 494 -0.51 -17.25 -17.96
CA LEU A 494 0.61 -16.39 -17.58
C LEU A 494 1.83 -16.70 -18.43
N ILE A 495 2.17 -17.98 -18.59
CA ILE A 495 3.32 -18.45 -19.37
C ILE A 495 3.21 -17.99 -20.82
N ASP A 496 2.04 -18.16 -21.44
CA ASP A 496 1.78 -17.77 -22.84
C ASP A 496 1.92 -16.26 -23.07
N ALA A 497 1.70 -15.46 -22.03
CA ALA A 497 1.81 -13.99 -22.10
C ALA A 497 3.23 -13.47 -21.81
N LEU A 498 4.16 -14.32 -21.39
CA LEU A 498 5.56 -13.96 -21.27
C LEU A 498 6.23 -13.93 -22.65
N PRO A 499 7.28 -13.12 -22.86
CA PRO A 499 8.10 -13.21 -24.07
C PRO A 499 8.64 -14.64 -24.26
N ALA A 500 8.63 -15.15 -25.50
CA ALA A 500 8.97 -16.54 -25.81
C ALA A 500 10.35 -17.00 -25.28
N ASP A 501 11.33 -16.09 -25.23
CA ASP A 501 12.69 -16.37 -24.75
C ASP A 501 12.87 -16.17 -23.24
N THR A 502 11.78 -16.00 -22.48
CA THR A 502 11.86 -15.76 -21.03
C THR A 502 12.29 -17.04 -20.31
N PRO A 503 13.45 -17.07 -19.64
CA PRO A 503 13.81 -18.21 -18.80
C PRO A 503 12.82 -18.30 -17.65
N LEU A 504 12.20 -19.48 -17.51
CA LEU A 504 11.28 -19.75 -16.41
C LEU A 504 12.00 -20.23 -15.13
N ALA A 505 13.30 -20.53 -15.21
CA ALA A 505 14.14 -21.05 -14.12
C ALA A 505 15.14 -20.00 -13.60
#